data_AF-K9VTR0-F1
#
_entry.id   AF-K9VTR0-F1
#
_cell.length_a   1.000
_cell.length_b   1.000
_cell.length_c   1.000
_cell.angle_alpha   90.00
_cell.angle_beta   90.00
_cell.angle_gamma   90.00
#
_symmetry.space_group_name_H-M   'P 1'
#
loop_
_entity.id
_entity.type
_entity.pdbx_description
1 polymer ?
#
loop_
_entity_poly.entity_id
_entity_poly.type
_entity_poly.pdbx_seq_one_letter_code
_entity_poly.pdbx_strand_id
1 'polypeptide(L)'
;MNGYLIYHPSRTKSVFDSIVVYHDTIVGNQDPYIWNCKFLHSYCHITQMSSIVNNINFWVSGDTFPNFNNLYCDLVFIIKEKTYWKNANTIDRTDATIDTDEAYLDHYRWAWQHPFKRRRRFTLKADPDNSFQPQNAFQELIDILPFLLEQGLTLPEIRRGMRAGFNSKPFSLNASLAANLYSWLDRTAAIKLEGAKLQKIRENNPHLASL
;
A
#
# COMPACT_ATOMS: atom_id res chain seq x y z
N MET A 1 -9.44 -15.28 -2.63
CA MET A 1 -8.72 -14.02 -2.34
C MET A 1 -7.26 -14.39 -2.10
N ASN A 2 -6.41 -14.29 -3.13
CA ASN A 2 -4.95 -14.45 -2.93
C ASN A 2 -4.37 -13.15 -2.37
N GLY A 3 -3.10 -13.16 -1.96
CA GLY A 3 -2.47 -11.92 -1.51
C GLY A 3 -1.00 -11.77 -1.86
N TYR A 4 -0.47 -10.58 -1.60
CA TYR A 4 0.94 -10.24 -1.75
C TYR A 4 1.43 -9.47 -0.54
N LEU A 5 2.61 -9.81 -0.03
CA LEU A 5 3.40 -8.88 0.79
C LEU A 5 4.23 -8.01 -0.16
N ILE A 6 4.11 -6.70 -0.05
CA ILE A 6 4.79 -5.73 -0.90
C ILE A 6 5.68 -4.86 -0.02
N TYR A 7 6.99 -5.08 -0.09
CA TYR A 7 7.94 -4.29 0.68
C TYR A 7 7.99 -2.85 0.16
N HIS A 8 7.90 -1.91 1.09
CA HIS A 8 8.17 -0.50 0.88
C HIS A 8 9.27 -0.02 1.85
N PRO A 9 10.14 0.91 1.44
CA PRO A 9 11.04 1.60 2.36
C PRO A 9 10.31 2.25 3.54
N SER A 10 11.07 2.61 4.57
CA SER A 10 10.54 3.21 5.80
C SER A 10 9.60 4.38 5.52
N ARG A 11 8.43 4.35 6.17
CA ARG A 11 7.41 5.40 6.06
C ARG A 11 7.80 6.64 6.86
N THR A 12 7.35 7.79 6.37
CA THR A 12 7.28 9.01 7.17
C THR A 12 6.17 8.85 8.21
N LYS A 13 6.42 9.31 9.44
CA LYS A 13 5.45 9.34 10.53
C LYS A 13 5.07 10.79 10.81
N SER A 14 3.79 11.09 10.69
CA SER A 14 3.23 12.42 11.03
C SER A 14 2.12 12.27 12.07
N VAL A 15 1.92 13.33 12.85
CA VAL A 15 0.89 13.38 13.90
C VAL A 15 -0.08 14.50 13.55
N PHE A 16 -1.37 14.16 13.45
CA PHE A 16 -2.45 15.10 13.22
C PHE A 16 -3.41 15.00 14.39
N ASP A 17 -3.47 16.05 15.20
CA ASP A 17 -4.13 16.06 16.50
C ASP A 17 -3.59 14.92 17.39
N SER A 18 -4.38 13.86 17.57
CA SER A 18 -4.03 12.66 18.34
C SER A 18 -3.89 11.41 17.47
N ILE A 19 -3.80 11.55 16.14
CA ILE A 19 -3.73 10.45 15.18
C ILE A 19 -2.34 10.42 14.55
N VAL A 20 -1.65 9.30 14.71
CA VAL A 20 -0.42 8.99 14.00
C VAL A 20 -0.76 8.39 12.64
N VAL A 21 -0.18 8.93 11.58
CA VAL A 21 -0.31 8.39 10.21
C VAL A 21 1.07 8.05 9.65
N TYR A 22 1.19 6.86 9.06
CA TYR A 22 2.37 6.40 8.35
C TYR A 22 2.16 6.56 6.85
N HIS A 23 3.01 7.31 6.17
CA HIS A 23 2.82 7.65 4.76
C HIS A 23 4.15 7.78 4.02
N ASP A 24 4.10 7.89 2.70
CA ASP A 24 5.29 8.20 1.90
C ASP A 24 5.78 9.62 2.14
N THR A 25 7.04 9.88 1.79
CA THR A 25 7.51 11.25 1.75
C THR A 25 6.61 12.05 0.81
N ILE A 26 6.42 13.34 1.09
CA ILE A 26 5.61 14.22 0.23
C ILE A 26 6.40 14.70 -1.00
N VAL A 27 7.51 14.05 -1.37
CA VAL A 27 8.34 14.45 -2.52
C VAL A 27 8.16 13.43 -3.62
N GLY A 28 7.63 13.86 -4.78
CA GLY A 28 7.33 12.96 -5.88
C GLY A 28 6.06 12.12 -5.68
N ASN A 29 6.04 10.92 -6.26
CA ASN A 29 4.91 10.03 -6.13
C ASN A 29 4.75 9.49 -4.69
N GLN A 30 3.52 9.13 -4.36
CA GLN A 30 3.19 8.36 -3.16
C GLN A 30 2.51 7.07 -3.63
N ASP A 31 3.06 5.89 -3.32
CA ASP A 31 2.55 4.60 -3.80
C ASP A 31 2.85 3.46 -2.81
N PRO A 32 1.86 3.03 -2.00
CA PRO A 32 0.44 3.31 -2.13
C PRO A 32 0.09 4.76 -1.74
N TYR A 33 -0.83 5.37 -2.48
CA TYR A 33 -1.40 6.65 -2.09
C TYR A 33 -2.51 6.43 -1.07
N ILE A 34 -2.27 6.88 0.16
CA ILE A 34 -3.17 6.64 1.29
C ILE A 34 -4.18 7.77 1.53
N TRP A 35 -3.99 8.92 0.92
CA TRP A 35 -4.77 10.13 1.21
C TRP A 35 -6.05 10.24 0.37
N ASN A 36 -6.72 9.12 0.16
CA ASN A 36 -7.92 9.01 -0.66
C ASN A 36 -8.90 8.03 -0.03
N CYS A 37 -10.21 8.27 -0.20
CA CYS A 37 -11.25 7.37 0.28
C CYS A 37 -11.01 5.92 -0.16
N LYS A 38 -10.59 5.74 -1.42
CA LYS A 38 -10.05 4.48 -1.93
C LYS A 38 -8.55 4.62 -2.08
N PHE A 39 -7.75 3.96 -1.25
CA PHE A 39 -6.30 3.93 -1.44
C PHE A 39 -5.94 3.52 -2.87
N LEU A 40 -4.85 4.08 -3.40
CA LEU A 40 -4.44 3.86 -4.79
C LEU A 40 -3.12 3.11 -4.88
N HIS A 41 -3.02 2.25 -5.89
CA HIS A 41 -1.77 1.60 -6.28
C HIS A 41 -1.61 1.62 -7.80
N SER A 42 -0.59 2.32 -8.30
CA SER A 42 -0.37 2.52 -9.77
C SER A 42 1.05 2.25 -10.28
N TYR A 43 2.05 2.14 -9.40
CA TYR A 43 3.46 2.21 -9.79
C TYR A 43 4.30 1.03 -9.27
N CYS A 44 4.75 1.11 -8.02
CA CYS A 44 5.73 0.23 -7.40
C CYS A 44 5.24 -1.21 -7.42
N HIS A 45 6.04 -2.13 -7.97
CA HIS A 45 5.77 -3.57 -8.04
C HIS A 45 4.50 -4.03 -8.79
N ILE A 46 3.62 -3.12 -9.25
CA ILE A 46 2.30 -3.47 -9.82
C ILE A 46 2.41 -4.38 -11.05
N THR A 47 3.49 -4.26 -11.82
CA THR A 47 3.76 -5.11 -13.01
C THR A 47 4.33 -6.48 -12.66
N GLN A 48 4.73 -6.71 -11.41
CA GLN A 48 5.28 -7.97 -10.93
C GLN A 48 4.21 -8.88 -10.29
N MET A 49 2.96 -8.42 -10.22
CA MET A 49 1.85 -9.09 -9.57
C MET A 49 0.71 -9.40 -10.53
N SER A 50 -0.01 -10.48 -10.24
CA SER A 50 -1.28 -10.80 -10.90
C SER A 50 -2.43 -10.20 -10.07
N SER A 51 -2.62 -8.89 -10.21
CA SER A 51 -3.63 -8.14 -9.45
C SER A 51 -5.03 -8.40 -10.01
N ILE A 52 -5.89 -8.99 -9.16
CA ILE A 52 -7.29 -9.36 -9.41
C ILE A 52 -8.15 -8.71 -8.33
N VAL A 53 -9.36 -8.29 -8.68
CA VAL A 53 -10.36 -7.81 -7.71
C VAL A 53 -10.59 -8.88 -6.64
N ASN A 54 -10.76 -8.44 -5.39
CA ASN A 54 -10.84 -9.27 -4.19
C ASN A 54 -9.53 -10.04 -3.87
N ASN A 55 -8.38 -9.63 -4.38
CA ASN A 55 -7.08 -10.00 -3.77
C ASN A 55 -6.68 -8.93 -2.73
N ILE A 56 -5.74 -9.30 -1.84
CA ILE A 56 -5.22 -8.40 -0.79
C ILE A 56 -3.75 -8.08 -1.04
N ASN A 57 -3.43 -6.80 -1.11
CA ASN A 57 -2.06 -6.33 -1.05
C ASN A 57 -1.78 -5.89 0.40
N PHE A 58 -0.81 -6.52 1.04
CA PHE A 58 -0.27 -6.09 2.33
C PHE A 58 1.01 -5.32 2.07
N TRP A 59 0.94 -4.01 2.20
CA TRP A 59 2.15 -3.19 2.18
C TRP A 59 2.85 -3.32 3.50
N VAL A 60 4.16 -3.53 3.44
CA VAL A 60 4.97 -3.81 4.62
C VAL A 60 6.28 -3.04 4.57
N SER A 61 6.76 -2.65 5.74
CA SER A 61 8.08 -2.06 5.94
C SER A 61 8.86 -2.87 6.97
N GLY A 62 10.19 -2.82 6.91
CA GLY A 62 11.07 -3.57 7.80
C GLY A 62 12.06 -2.64 8.49
N ASP A 63 12.55 -3.04 9.65
CA ASP A 63 13.61 -2.35 10.40
C ASP A 63 14.90 -2.21 9.58
N THR A 64 15.24 -3.25 8.82
CA THR A 64 16.31 -3.22 7.81
C THR A 64 15.89 -4.00 6.57
N PHE A 65 16.43 -3.70 5.39
CA PHE A 65 16.13 -4.50 4.20
C PHE A 65 17.40 -4.84 3.43
N PRO A 66 17.59 -6.10 2.99
CA PRO A 66 16.64 -7.22 3.06
C PRO A 66 16.66 -8.05 4.36
N ASN A 67 17.45 -7.65 5.36
CA ASN A 67 17.73 -8.46 6.55
C ASN A 67 16.85 -8.13 7.78
N PHE A 68 15.59 -7.74 7.56
CA PHE A 68 14.68 -7.32 8.64
C PHE A 68 14.49 -8.40 9.71
N ASN A 69 14.41 -8.00 10.97
CA ASN A 69 13.95 -8.84 12.08
C ASN A 69 12.51 -8.51 12.50
N ASN A 70 11.95 -7.41 12.00
CA ASN A 70 10.54 -7.05 12.16
C ASN A 70 9.97 -6.68 10.80
N LEU A 71 8.72 -7.07 10.54
CA LEU A 71 8.02 -6.75 9.30
C LEU A 71 6.68 -6.11 9.65
N TYR A 72 6.62 -4.80 9.61
CA TYR A 72 5.46 -4.02 9.99
C TYR A 72 4.47 -3.92 8.84
N CYS A 73 3.18 -4.14 9.09
CA CYS A 73 2.15 -3.90 8.07
C CYS A 73 1.80 -2.41 8.02
N ASP A 74 2.20 -1.77 6.92
CA ASP A 74 1.87 -0.38 6.65
C ASP A 74 0.42 -0.23 6.22
N LEU A 75 -0.10 -1.11 5.35
CA LEU A 75 -1.43 -0.98 4.78
C LEU A 75 -2.01 -2.32 4.37
N VAL A 76 -3.25 -2.57 4.78
CA VAL A 76 -4.12 -3.63 4.25
C VAL A 76 -4.92 -3.05 3.10
N PHE A 77 -4.70 -3.52 1.88
CA PHE A 77 -5.33 -3.04 0.67
C PHE A 77 -6.11 -4.17 0.00
N ILE A 78 -7.43 -4.19 0.17
CA ILE A 78 -8.30 -5.11 -0.58
C ILE A 78 -8.63 -4.47 -1.91
N ILE A 79 -8.29 -5.13 -3.02
CA ILE A 79 -8.53 -4.59 -4.36
C ILE A 79 -10.04 -4.65 -4.64
N LYS A 80 -10.70 -3.50 -4.74
CA LYS A 80 -12.11 -3.42 -5.15
C LYS A 80 -12.25 -3.12 -6.64
N GLU A 81 -11.37 -2.30 -7.18
CA GLU A 81 -11.42 -1.87 -8.56
C GLU A 81 -10.05 -1.96 -9.23
N LYS A 82 -10.07 -2.19 -10.55
CA LYS A 82 -8.90 -2.14 -11.42
C LYS A 82 -9.26 -1.34 -12.66
N THR A 83 -8.77 -0.11 -12.70
CA THR A 83 -9.12 0.85 -13.76
C THR A 83 -7.93 1.08 -14.67
N TYR A 84 -8.12 0.84 -15.96
CA TYR A 84 -7.06 1.01 -16.94
C TYR A 84 -7.01 2.44 -17.45
N TRP A 85 -5.79 2.98 -17.54
CA TRP A 85 -5.59 4.32 -18.07
C TRP A 85 -5.81 4.30 -19.58
N LYS A 86 -6.17 5.47 -20.12
CA LYS A 86 -6.25 5.67 -21.57
C LYS A 86 -4.86 5.62 -22.21
N ASN A 87 -3.90 6.32 -21.61
CA ASN A 87 -2.50 6.35 -22.04
C ASN A 87 -1.60 5.75 -20.94
N ALA A 88 -0.57 5.00 -21.35
CA ALA A 88 0.25 4.25 -20.40
C ALA A 88 1.16 5.13 -19.53
N ASN A 89 1.51 6.35 -19.96
CA ASN A 89 2.50 7.20 -19.28
C ASN A 89 2.06 8.65 -19.12
N THR A 90 0.81 8.96 -19.48
CA THR A 90 0.21 10.27 -19.35
C THR A 90 -1.23 10.09 -18.89
N ILE A 91 -1.72 11.03 -18.09
CA ILE A 91 -3.10 11.05 -17.62
C ILE A 91 -3.55 12.49 -17.49
N ASP A 92 -4.70 12.77 -18.07
CA ASP A 92 -5.33 14.09 -17.98
C ASP A 92 -6.10 14.20 -16.68
N ARG A 93 -6.12 15.38 -16.08
CA ARG A 93 -6.82 15.64 -14.81
C ARG A 93 -8.31 15.27 -14.82
N THR A 94 -8.92 15.23 -16.01
CA THR A 94 -10.33 14.89 -16.22
C THR A 94 -10.56 13.42 -16.58
N ASP A 95 -9.54 12.57 -16.55
CA ASP A 95 -9.69 11.13 -16.83
C ASP A 95 -10.57 10.49 -15.74
N ALA A 96 -11.53 9.66 -16.13
CA ALA A 96 -12.45 8.98 -15.22
C ALA A 96 -11.76 8.06 -14.20
N THR A 97 -10.48 7.74 -14.42
CA THR A 97 -9.65 7.02 -13.46
C THR A 97 -9.35 7.83 -12.21
N ILE A 98 -9.34 9.17 -12.29
CA ILE A 98 -8.97 10.06 -11.19
C ILE A 98 -10.15 10.23 -10.25
N ASP A 99 -9.90 10.04 -8.95
CA ASP A 99 -10.92 10.21 -7.90
C ASP A 99 -11.10 11.67 -7.49
N THR A 100 -9.98 12.37 -7.27
CA THR A 100 -9.96 13.76 -6.78
C THR A 100 -8.78 14.53 -7.36
N ASP A 101 -8.86 15.86 -7.20
CA ASP A 101 -7.78 16.76 -7.58
C ASP A 101 -6.50 16.52 -6.78
N GLU A 102 -6.61 16.20 -5.50
CA GLU A 102 -5.51 15.82 -4.62
C GLU A 102 -4.84 14.54 -5.12
N ALA A 103 -5.62 13.50 -5.44
CA ALA A 103 -5.08 12.27 -6.00
C ALA A 103 -4.35 12.52 -7.32
N TYR A 104 -4.85 13.44 -8.15
CA TYR A 104 -4.15 13.81 -9.38
C TYR A 104 -2.77 14.42 -9.09
N LEU A 105 -2.71 15.39 -8.19
CA LEU A 105 -1.49 16.13 -7.84
C LEU A 105 -0.47 15.26 -7.09
N ASP A 106 -0.94 14.39 -6.20
CA ASP A 106 -0.08 13.69 -5.27
C ASP A 106 0.36 12.32 -5.81
N HIS A 107 -0.42 11.75 -6.74
CA HIS A 107 -0.22 10.40 -7.24
C HIS A 107 -0.17 10.33 -8.77
N TYR A 108 -1.24 10.70 -9.48
CA TYR A 108 -1.37 10.39 -10.92
C TYR A 108 -0.42 11.17 -11.83
N ARG A 109 -0.17 12.46 -11.57
CA ARG A 109 0.68 13.30 -12.43
C ARG A 109 2.14 12.83 -12.49
N TRP A 110 2.55 12.00 -11.51
CA TRP A 110 3.92 11.49 -11.39
C TRP A 110 4.21 10.26 -12.25
N ALA A 111 3.31 9.88 -13.17
CA ALA A 111 3.49 8.73 -14.05
C ALA A 111 4.81 8.74 -14.86
N TRP A 112 5.35 9.93 -15.15
CA TRP A 112 6.63 10.11 -15.83
C TRP A 112 7.84 9.58 -15.03
N GLN A 113 7.75 9.48 -13.69
CA GLN A 113 8.78 8.89 -12.84
C GLN A 113 8.84 7.35 -12.98
N HIS A 114 7.75 6.73 -13.43
CA HIS A 114 7.61 5.27 -13.51
C HIS A 114 7.14 4.80 -14.90
N PRO A 115 7.83 5.14 -16.00
CA PRO A 115 7.32 4.89 -17.36
C PRO A 115 7.19 3.40 -17.68
N PHE A 116 6.01 3.00 -18.14
CA PHE A 116 5.75 1.66 -18.67
C PHE A 116 6.21 1.60 -20.13
N LYS A 117 6.95 0.54 -20.46
CA LYS A 117 7.49 0.35 -21.82
C LYS A 117 6.53 -0.39 -22.75
N ARG A 118 5.79 -1.39 -22.24
CA ARG A 118 5.00 -2.32 -23.08
C ARG A 118 3.61 -2.64 -22.55
N ARG A 119 3.36 -2.45 -21.26
CA ARG A 119 2.10 -2.85 -20.61
C ARG A 119 1.14 -1.67 -20.55
N ARG A 120 -0.15 -1.95 -20.63
CA ARG A 120 -1.18 -0.96 -20.32
C ARG A 120 -1.12 -0.64 -18.83
N ARG A 121 -1.03 0.65 -18.49
CA ARG A 121 -1.10 1.09 -17.09
C ARG A 121 -2.52 0.93 -16.56
N PHE A 122 -2.61 0.60 -15.28
CA PHE A 122 -3.84 0.59 -14.53
C PHE A 122 -3.56 1.08 -13.11
N THR A 123 -4.61 1.54 -12.45
CA THR A 123 -4.65 1.81 -11.02
C THR A 123 -5.53 0.79 -10.36
N LEU A 124 -5.05 0.20 -9.27
CA LEU A 124 -5.89 -0.53 -8.34
C LEU A 124 -6.46 0.48 -7.35
N LYS A 125 -7.74 0.32 -7.02
CA LYS A 125 -8.39 1.10 -5.96
C LYS A 125 -8.87 0.16 -4.87
N ALA A 126 -8.57 0.55 -3.65
CA ALA A 126 -8.91 -0.23 -2.46
C ALA A 126 -10.42 -0.22 -2.18
N ASP A 127 -10.89 -1.26 -1.51
CA ASP A 127 -12.21 -1.27 -0.87
C ASP A 127 -12.18 -0.25 0.29
N PRO A 128 -13.03 0.79 0.28
CA PRO A 128 -12.93 1.89 1.23
C PRO A 128 -13.28 1.47 2.66
N ASP A 129 -14.09 0.43 2.83
CA ASP A 129 -14.63 0.02 4.13
C ASP A 129 -13.82 -1.13 4.74
N ASN A 130 -13.07 -1.87 3.92
CA ASN A 130 -12.32 -3.06 4.36
C ASN A 130 -10.80 -2.90 4.24
N SER A 131 -10.32 -1.76 3.73
CA SER A 131 -8.90 -1.46 3.64
C SER A 131 -8.52 -0.41 4.67
N PHE A 132 -7.41 -0.62 5.36
CA PHE A 132 -7.02 0.24 6.47
C PHE A 132 -5.53 0.18 6.76
N GLN A 133 -5.06 1.21 7.45
CA GLN A 133 -3.75 1.25 8.11
C GLN A 133 -3.89 0.61 9.50
N PRO A 134 -3.34 -0.60 9.75
CA PRO A 134 -3.48 -1.27 11.04
C PRO A 134 -2.47 -0.75 12.06
N GLN A 135 -2.94 -0.42 13.26
CA GLN A 135 -2.07 0.02 14.37
C GLN A 135 -2.45 -0.63 15.70
N ASN A 136 -1.47 -0.77 16.58
CA ASN A 136 -1.68 -1.18 17.97
C ASN A 136 -2.27 -0.03 18.82
N ALA A 137 -2.54 -0.29 20.10
CA ALA A 137 -3.11 0.71 21.01
C ALA A 137 -2.20 1.93 21.27
N PHE A 138 -0.91 1.81 20.95
CA PHE A 138 0.08 2.88 21.04
C PHE A 138 0.27 3.63 19.70
N GLN A 139 -0.60 3.38 18.72
CA GLN A 139 -0.55 3.96 17.38
C GLN A 139 0.70 3.58 16.57
N GLU A 140 1.31 2.44 16.87
CA GLU A 140 2.44 1.89 16.13
C GLU A 140 1.97 0.83 15.13
N LEU A 141 2.67 0.69 14.01
CA LEU A 141 2.40 -0.36 13.04
C LEU A 141 2.59 -1.75 13.66
N ILE A 142 1.78 -2.71 13.22
CA ILE A 142 1.78 -4.07 13.75
C ILE A 142 2.86 -4.90 13.04
N ASP A 143 3.77 -5.52 13.80
CA ASP A 143 4.72 -6.50 13.28
C ASP A 143 3.99 -7.82 12.95
N ILE A 144 4.00 -8.19 11.67
CA ILE A 144 3.35 -9.39 11.16
C ILE A 144 4.30 -10.59 11.09
N LEU A 145 5.60 -10.39 11.31
CA LEU A 145 6.57 -11.48 11.19
C LEU A 145 6.25 -12.65 12.15
N PRO A 146 5.93 -12.44 13.45
CA PRO A 146 5.57 -13.54 14.34
C PRO A 146 4.41 -14.38 13.80
N PHE A 147 3.36 -13.72 13.29
CA PHE A 147 2.23 -14.41 12.67
C PHE A 147 2.67 -15.26 11.47
N LEU A 148 3.49 -14.71 10.57
CA LEU A 148 3.96 -15.45 9.39
C LEU A 148 4.78 -16.69 9.78
N LEU A 149 5.60 -16.60 10.83
CA LEU A 149 6.37 -17.71 11.36
C LEU A 149 5.48 -18.80 11.96
N GLU A 150 4.45 -18.41 12.72
CA GLU A 150 3.45 -19.33 13.28
C GLU A 150 2.65 -20.06 12.18
N GLN A 151 2.46 -19.43 11.02
CA GLN A 151 1.83 -20.06 9.85
C GLN A 151 2.78 -20.99 9.06
N GLY A 152 4.00 -21.22 9.55
CA GLY A 152 4.95 -22.18 9.00
C GLY A 152 5.89 -21.63 7.93
N LEU A 153 5.92 -20.32 7.70
CA LEU A 153 6.98 -19.69 6.89
C LEU A 153 8.25 -19.54 7.73
N THR A 154 9.41 -19.64 7.11
CA THR A 154 10.69 -19.32 7.77
C THR A 154 11.16 -17.92 7.41
N LEU A 155 11.85 -17.25 8.34
CA LEU A 155 12.44 -15.93 8.08
C LEU A 155 13.36 -15.91 6.83
N PRO A 156 14.24 -16.91 6.60
CA PRO A 156 15.02 -16.97 5.36
C PRO A 156 14.17 -17.07 4.09
N GLU A 157 13.04 -17.78 4.10
CA GLU A 157 12.13 -17.88 2.95
C GLU A 157 11.47 -16.54 2.66
N ILE A 158 10.95 -15.84 3.68
CA ILE A 158 10.31 -14.54 3.52
C ILE A 158 11.33 -13.53 2.97
N ARG A 159 12.50 -13.41 3.60
CA ARG A 159 13.58 -12.51 3.14
C ARG A 159 13.99 -12.83 1.70
N ARG A 160 14.19 -14.11 1.36
CA ARG A 160 14.58 -14.53 0.00
C ARG A 160 13.49 -14.24 -1.03
N GLY A 161 12.24 -14.55 -0.70
CA GLY A 161 11.11 -14.34 -1.60
C GLY A 161 10.86 -12.86 -1.89
N MET A 162 11.17 -11.98 -0.94
CA MET A 162 11.09 -10.52 -1.13
C MET A 162 12.34 -9.91 -1.81
N ARG A 163 13.45 -10.67 -1.94
CA ARG A 163 14.78 -10.15 -2.34
C ARG A 163 15.14 -10.32 -3.84
N ALA A 164 14.32 -10.91 -4.70
CA ALA A 164 14.79 -11.26 -6.04
C ALA A 164 15.00 -10.06 -7.01
N GLY A 165 16.20 -9.45 -7.01
CA GLY A 165 16.71 -8.52 -8.03
C GLY A 165 17.18 -7.14 -7.52
N PHE A 166 17.38 -6.20 -8.45
CA PHE A 166 17.38 -4.76 -8.16
C PHE A 166 15.92 -4.38 -7.88
N ASN A 167 15.62 -3.80 -6.70
CA ASN A 167 14.30 -3.64 -6.09
C ASN A 167 13.74 -4.88 -5.39
N SER A 168 12.92 -4.66 -4.34
CA SER A 168 12.13 -5.71 -3.70
C SER A 168 11.17 -6.38 -4.70
N LYS A 169 10.83 -7.63 -4.43
CA LYS A 169 9.82 -8.39 -5.18
C LYS A 169 8.62 -8.67 -4.28
N PRO A 170 7.37 -8.57 -4.78
CA PRO A 170 6.21 -9.02 -4.03
C PRO A 170 6.30 -10.51 -3.66
N PHE A 171 6.09 -10.82 -2.40
CA PHE A 171 6.00 -12.19 -1.90
C PHE A 171 4.55 -12.66 -2.02
N SER A 172 4.30 -13.68 -2.82
CA SER A 172 2.94 -14.20 -3.03
C SER A 172 2.48 -15.01 -1.82
N LEU A 173 1.27 -14.71 -1.34
CA LEU A 173 0.55 -15.49 -0.35
C LEU A 173 -0.56 -16.28 -1.04
N ASN A 174 -0.70 -17.55 -0.67
CA ASN A 174 -1.86 -18.33 -1.08
C ASN A 174 -3.14 -17.78 -0.42
N ALA A 175 -4.31 -18.18 -0.92
CA ALA A 175 -5.57 -17.62 -0.47
C ALA A 175 -5.86 -17.84 1.02
N SER A 176 -5.50 -18.99 1.57
CA SER A 176 -5.70 -19.31 2.98
C SER A 176 -4.87 -18.40 3.88
N LEU A 177 -3.57 -18.29 3.59
CA LEU A 177 -2.65 -17.44 4.36
C LEU A 177 -3.00 -15.96 4.25
N ALA A 178 -3.39 -15.48 3.06
CA ALA A 178 -3.83 -14.09 2.88
C ALA A 178 -5.09 -13.78 3.70
N ALA A 179 -6.10 -14.65 3.66
CA ALA A 179 -7.33 -14.48 4.43
C ALA A 179 -7.09 -14.54 5.95
N ASN A 180 -6.21 -15.45 6.39
CA ASN A 180 -5.84 -15.57 7.80
C ASN A 180 -5.08 -14.33 8.30
N LEU A 181 -4.13 -13.82 7.51
CA LEU A 181 -3.40 -12.59 7.85
C LEU A 181 -4.34 -11.39 7.95
N TYR A 182 -5.25 -11.24 6.98
CA TYR A 182 -6.28 -10.20 7.03
C TYR A 182 -7.12 -10.31 8.31
N SER A 183 -7.68 -11.48 8.59
CA SER A 183 -8.55 -11.70 9.76
C SER A 183 -7.79 -11.53 11.08
N TRP A 184 -6.49 -11.81 11.10
CA TRP A 184 -5.64 -11.57 12.26
C TRP A 184 -5.37 -10.07 12.45
N LEU A 185 -4.99 -9.33 11.41
CA LEU A 185 -4.80 -7.87 11.47
C LEU A 185 -6.10 -7.15 11.85
N ASP A 186 -7.21 -7.56 11.26
CA ASP A 186 -8.54 -6.99 11.52
C ASP A 186 -8.96 -7.14 13.00
N ARG A 187 -8.61 -8.25 13.65
CA ARG A 187 -8.89 -8.48 15.08
C ARG A 187 -7.85 -7.86 16.01
N THR A 188 -6.59 -7.82 15.59
CA THR A 188 -5.46 -7.41 16.44
C THR A 188 -5.29 -5.89 16.46
N ALA A 189 -5.64 -5.21 15.37
CA ALA A 189 -5.55 -3.77 15.29
C ALA A 189 -6.52 -3.08 16.25
N ALA A 190 -5.98 -2.36 17.22
CA ALA A 190 -6.76 -1.50 18.11
C ALA A 190 -7.24 -0.25 17.36
N ILE A 191 -6.50 0.18 16.34
CA ILE A 191 -6.80 1.33 15.51
C ILE A 191 -6.71 0.91 14.04
N LYS A 192 -7.74 1.27 13.27
CA LYS A 192 -7.81 1.09 11.83
C LYS A 192 -8.02 2.45 11.18
N LEU A 193 -7.05 2.91 10.41
CA LEU A 193 -7.18 4.17 9.67
C LEU A 193 -7.66 3.88 8.25
N GLU A 194 -8.95 4.11 8.01
CA GLU A 194 -9.61 3.94 6.72
C GLU A 194 -9.40 5.17 5.82
N GLY A 195 -9.56 4.97 4.51
CA GLY A 195 -9.26 5.98 3.50
C GLY A 195 -10.06 7.26 3.64
N ALA A 196 -11.34 7.18 3.99
CA ALA A 196 -12.18 8.37 4.18
C ALA A 196 -11.64 9.29 5.28
N LYS A 197 -11.14 8.71 6.38
CA LYS A 197 -10.53 9.47 7.48
C LYS A 197 -9.22 10.13 7.05
N LEU A 198 -8.38 9.39 6.32
CA LEU A 198 -7.09 9.89 5.83
C LEU A 198 -7.26 10.98 4.77
N GLN A 199 -8.22 10.83 3.86
CA GLN A 199 -8.56 11.88 2.89
C GLN A 199 -8.94 13.18 3.59
N LYS A 200 -9.81 13.13 4.61
CA LYS A 200 -10.19 14.32 5.38
C LYS A 200 -9.00 14.99 6.07
N ILE A 201 -8.04 14.20 6.57
CA ILE A 201 -6.78 14.74 7.11
C ILE A 201 -6.03 15.49 6.00
N ARG A 202 -5.88 14.90 4.82
CA ARG A 202 -5.19 15.53 3.68
C ARG A 202 -5.86 16.82 3.20
N GLU A 203 -7.19 16.87 3.15
CA GLU A 203 -7.97 18.07 2.80
C GLU A 203 -7.72 19.22 3.78
N ASN A 204 -7.64 18.92 5.09
CA ASN A 204 -7.36 19.90 6.13
C ASN A 204 -5.87 20.28 6.24
N ASN A 205 -4.99 19.56 5.56
CA ASN A 205 -3.53 19.75 5.63
C ASN A 205 -2.92 19.88 4.22
N PRO A 206 -3.13 21.01 3.52
CA PRO A 206 -2.66 21.20 2.14
C PRO A 206 -1.14 21.09 1.97
N HIS A 207 -0.37 21.26 3.04
CA HIS A 207 1.09 21.11 3.04
C HIS A 207 1.56 19.66 2.81
N LEU A 208 0.65 18.69 2.87
CA LEU A 208 0.92 17.29 2.51
C LEU A 208 0.87 17.01 1.00
N ALA A 209 0.54 18.02 0.18
CA ALA A 209 0.58 17.91 -1.26
C ALA A 209 1.99 17.50 -1.73
N SER A 210 2.06 16.62 -2.73
CA SER A 210 3.35 16.21 -3.25
C SER A 210 4.08 17.40 -3.89
N LEU A 211 5.33 17.59 -3.50
CA LEU A 211 6.29 18.56 -4.02
C LEU A 211 7.09 17.98 -5.19
#